data_AF-A0A932V641-F1
#
_entry.id   AF-A0A932V641-F1
#
_cell.length_a   1.000
_cell.length_b   1.000
_cell.length_c   1.000
_cell.angle_alpha   90.00
_cell.angle_beta   90.00
_cell.angle_gamma   90.00
#
_symmetry.space_group_name_H-M   'P 1'
#
loop_
_entity.id
_entity.type
_entity.pdbx_description
1 polymer ?
#
loop_
_entity_poly.entity_id
_entity_poly.type
_entity_poly.pdbx_seq_one_letter_code
_entity_poly.pdbx_strand_id
1 'polypeptide(L)'
;MPSSSFLRADCSVDLYKARSSIYAQLTQVLGELRDYNGGMLFKQIEQVNALQQALGKGTDSVLLEKFFYALMPMEMRTSLDTETLKQFFVLFLHAVKRDRMRKEGDLFFKQENARVMAVLSGAEPPLQKQIDERLEQQGYLAHRWVHFSLEVSDEAYAGYLLLSEEKAEQERFVDAVRDLL
;
A
#
# COMPACT_ATOMS: atom_id res chain seq x y z
N MET A 1 -6.50 -15.30 31.75
CA MET A 1 -5.23 -14.73 31.25
C MET A 1 -5.56 -13.57 30.33
N PRO A 2 -4.94 -12.39 30.48
CA PRO A 2 -5.30 -11.16 29.74
C PRO A 2 -4.88 -11.16 28.25
N SER A 3 -4.52 -12.33 27.69
CA SER A 3 -3.93 -12.48 26.36
C SER A 3 -4.90 -12.20 25.21
N SER A 4 -6.21 -12.33 25.40
CA SER A 4 -7.21 -12.01 24.36
C SER A 4 -7.32 -10.50 24.06
N SER A 5 -6.85 -9.64 24.96
CA SER A 5 -6.98 -8.18 24.84
C SER A 5 -6.20 -7.61 23.65
N PHE A 6 -5.17 -8.33 23.20
CA PHE A 6 -4.29 -7.96 22.09
C PHE A 6 -4.44 -8.91 20.90
N LEU A 7 -5.52 -9.67 20.82
CA LEU A 7 -5.80 -10.51 19.66
C LEU A 7 -6.77 -9.79 18.72
N ARG A 8 -6.50 -9.92 17.43
CA ARG A 8 -7.41 -9.57 16.34
C ARG A 8 -8.48 -10.67 16.18
N ALA A 9 -9.46 -10.42 15.32
CA ALA A 9 -10.54 -11.37 15.02
C ALA A 9 -10.06 -12.70 14.41
N ASP A 10 -8.89 -12.68 13.76
CA ASP A 10 -8.20 -13.87 13.20
C ASP A 10 -7.25 -14.54 14.20
N CYS A 11 -7.33 -14.19 15.49
CA CYS A 11 -6.42 -14.63 16.55
C CYS A 11 -4.94 -14.23 16.35
N SER A 12 -4.62 -13.36 15.39
CA SER A 12 -3.28 -12.77 15.29
C SER A 12 -3.08 -11.70 16.37
N VAL A 13 -1.81 -11.40 16.70
CA VAL A 13 -1.48 -10.37 17.71
C VAL A 13 -1.60 -8.97 17.10
N ASP A 14 -2.41 -8.12 17.74
CA ASP A 14 -2.47 -6.68 17.53
C ASP A 14 -1.29 -6.00 18.24
N LEU A 15 -0.16 -5.97 17.54
CA LEU A 15 1.08 -5.36 18.03
C LEU A 15 0.92 -3.86 18.35
N TYR A 16 -0.02 -3.18 17.70
CA TYR A 16 -0.25 -1.76 17.95
C TYR A 16 -0.93 -1.54 19.29
N LYS A 17 -2.01 -2.29 19.54
CA LYS A 17 -2.72 -2.24 20.83
C LYS A 17 -1.80 -2.64 21.97
N ALA A 18 -0.93 -3.64 21.74
CA ALA A 18 0.11 -4.03 22.68
C ALA A 18 1.10 -2.88 22.94
N ARG A 19 1.66 -2.27 21.88
CA ARG A 19 2.59 -1.13 21.99
C ARG A 19 1.95 0.06 22.73
N SER A 20 0.70 0.38 22.41
CA SER A 20 -0.03 1.49 23.03
C SER A 20 -0.25 1.24 24.53
N SER A 21 -0.59 0.00 24.89
CA SER A 21 -0.72 -0.39 26.30
C SER A 21 0.60 -0.31 27.06
N ILE A 22 1.71 -0.74 26.46
CA ILE A 22 3.05 -0.63 27.05
C ILE A 22 3.44 0.85 27.20
N TYR A 23 3.23 1.66 26.16
CA TYR A 23 3.56 3.09 26.18
C TYR A 23 2.78 3.85 27.27
N ALA A 24 1.49 3.55 27.43
CA ALA A 24 0.68 4.13 28.50
C ALA A 24 1.21 3.76 29.90
N GLN A 25 1.60 2.50 30.11
CA GLN A 25 2.19 2.04 31.37
C GLN A 25 3.55 2.70 31.64
N LEU A 26 4.42 2.78 30.63
CA LEU A 26 5.71 3.43 30.77
C LEU A 26 5.58 4.92 31.07
N THR A 27 4.60 5.60 30.45
CA THR A 27 4.31 7.02 30.70
C THR A 27 3.85 7.25 32.14
N GLN A 28 3.05 6.33 32.68
CA GLN A 28 2.59 6.40 34.06
C GLN A 28 3.75 6.27 35.07
N VAL A 29 4.77 5.47 34.75
CA VAL A 29 5.93 5.23 35.64
C VAL A 29 7.02 6.29 35.49
N LEU A 30 7.30 6.73 34.25
CA LEU A 30 8.47 7.55 33.92
C LEU A 30 8.13 9.02 33.63
N GLY A 31 6.84 9.39 33.56
CA GLY A 31 6.40 10.71 33.10
C GLY A 31 6.28 10.79 31.57
N GLU A 32 6.16 12.00 31.01
CA GLU A 32 6.02 12.19 29.55
C GLU A 32 7.20 11.57 28.79
N LEU A 33 6.90 10.52 28.03
CA LEU A 33 7.86 9.89 27.12
C LEU A 33 7.74 10.54 25.74
N ARG A 34 8.82 11.12 25.24
CA ARG A 34 8.84 11.66 23.89
C ARG A 34 8.83 10.52 22.86
N ASP A 35 7.71 10.32 22.18
CA ASP A 35 7.63 9.33 21.09
C ASP A 35 8.19 9.92 19.79
N TYR A 36 9.47 9.69 19.52
CA TYR A 36 10.15 10.16 18.31
C TYR A 36 9.53 9.59 17.01
N ASN A 37 8.91 8.40 17.06
CA ASN A 37 8.29 7.75 15.91
C ASN A 37 6.75 7.68 16.00
N GLY A 38 6.18 8.18 17.10
CA GLY A 38 4.76 8.08 17.43
C GLY A 38 3.89 8.89 16.49
N GLY A 39 4.33 10.09 16.11
CA GLY A 39 3.59 10.94 15.18
C GLY A 39 3.42 10.30 13.81
N MET A 40 4.44 9.63 13.28
CA MET A 40 4.36 8.95 11.98
C MET A 40 3.45 7.72 12.05
N LEU A 41 3.60 6.91 13.10
CA LEU A 41 2.74 5.73 13.29
C LEU A 41 1.28 6.12 13.49
N PHE A 42 1.03 7.16 14.30
CA PHE A 42 -0.30 7.70 14.52
C PHE A 42 -0.95 8.15 13.21
N LYS A 43 -0.22 8.91 12.38
CA LYS A 43 -0.69 9.33 11.05
C LYS A 43 -0.96 8.15 10.11
N GLN A 44 -0.12 7.11 10.13
CA GLN A 44 -0.36 5.90 9.34
C GLN A 44 -1.68 5.22 9.75
N ILE A 45 -1.97 5.17 11.05
CA ILE A 45 -3.20 4.58 11.57
C ILE A 45 -4.41 5.42 11.22
N GLU A 46 -4.33 6.74 11.38
CA GLU A 46 -5.39 7.64 10.93
C GLU A 46 -5.68 7.43 9.44
N GLN A 47 -4.64 7.30 8.62
CA GLN A 47 -4.79 7.10 7.18
C GLN A 47 -5.41 5.73 6.83
N VAL A 48 -4.98 4.64 7.47
CA VAL A 48 -5.59 3.31 7.28
C VAL A 48 -7.06 3.31 7.70
N ASN A 49 -7.38 3.93 8.84
CA ASN A 49 -8.74 4.03 9.34
C ASN A 49 -9.61 4.86 8.39
N ALA A 50 -9.11 5.99 7.89
CA ALA A 50 -9.79 6.81 6.90
C ALA A 50 -10.06 6.02 5.60
N LEU A 51 -9.07 5.23 5.16
CA LEU A 51 -9.19 4.38 3.99
C LEU A 51 -10.22 3.25 4.19
N GLN A 52 -10.21 2.58 5.35
CA GLN A 52 -11.22 1.58 5.73
C GLN A 52 -12.64 2.16 5.71
N GLN A 53 -12.82 3.36 6.29
CA GLN A 53 -14.10 4.06 6.30
C GLN A 53 -14.56 4.43 4.88
N ALA A 54 -13.65 4.92 4.04
CA ALA A 54 -13.94 5.32 2.66
C ALA A 54 -14.33 4.14 1.74
N LEU A 55 -13.87 2.93 2.06
CA LEU A 55 -14.17 1.71 1.31
C LEU A 55 -15.44 0.99 1.81
N GLY A 56 -15.85 1.21 3.06
CA GLY A 56 -17.08 0.67 3.64
C GLY A 56 -16.98 -0.75 4.21
N LYS A 57 -18.07 -1.23 4.83
CA LYS A 57 -18.11 -2.44 5.68
C LYS A 57 -17.90 -3.79 4.96
N GLY A 58 -17.72 -3.80 3.64
CA GLY A 58 -17.55 -5.02 2.83
C GLY A 58 -16.11 -5.31 2.40
N THR A 59 -15.17 -4.43 2.74
CA THR A 59 -13.76 -4.59 2.38
C THR A 59 -13.04 -5.52 3.35
N ASP A 60 -12.23 -6.42 2.80
CA ASP A 60 -11.29 -7.23 3.57
C ASP A 60 -10.25 -6.32 4.25
N SER A 61 -10.41 -6.14 5.57
CA SER A 61 -9.54 -5.30 6.39
C SER A 61 -8.10 -5.80 6.43
N VAL A 62 -7.90 -7.13 6.36
CA VAL A 62 -6.56 -7.72 6.43
C VAL A 62 -5.82 -7.47 5.13
N LEU A 63 -6.48 -7.70 3.99
CA LEU A 63 -5.90 -7.41 2.68
C LEU A 63 -5.60 -5.92 2.51
N LEU A 64 -6.49 -5.06 3.00
CA LEU A 64 -6.30 -3.60 2.97
C LEU A 64 -5.09 -3.16 3.81
N GLU A 65 -4.94 -3.68 5.03
CA GLU A 65 -3.77 -3.40 5.86
C GLU A 65 -2.48 -3.89 5.18
N LYS A 66 -2.48 -5.12 4.64
CA LYS A 66 -1.34 -5.65 3.88
C LYS A 66 -0.95 -4.73 2.73
N PHE A 67 -1.92 -4.28 1.93
CA PHE A 67 -1.71 -3.33 0.85
C PHE A 67 -1.09 -2.03 1.36
N PHE A 68 -1.69 -1.42 2.38
CA PHE A 68 -1.23 -0.15 2.88
C PHE A 68 0.21 -0.21 3.42
N TYR A 69 0.55 -1.26 4.17
CA TYR A 69 1.89 -1.45 4.71
C TYR A 69 2.91 -1.97 3.69
N ALA A 70 2.46 -2.47 2.53
CA ALA A 70 3.33 -2.81 1.40
C ALA A 70 3.70 -1.60 0.53
N LEU A 71 3.05 -0.45 0.70
CA LEU A 71 3.39 0.76 -0.05
C LEU A 71 4.81 1.24 0.25
N MET A 72 5.54 1.51 -0.81
CA MET A 72 6.90 2.01 -0.82
C MET A 72 7.01 3.21 -1.77
N PRO A 73 7.76 4.26 -1.40
CA PRO A 73 8.45 4.42 -0.12
C PRO A 73 7.48 4.69 1.04
N MET A 74 7.89 4.36 2.28
CA MET A 74 6.98 4.32 3.44
C MET A 74 6.35 5.67 3.80
N GLU A 75 7.01 6.77 3.45
CA GLU A 75 6.57 8.14 3.64
C GLU A 75 5.28 8.42 2.85
N MET A 76 5.08 7.71 1.74
CA MET A 76 3.91 7.86 0.89
C MET A 76 2.63 7.31 1.52
N ARG A 77 2.76 6.43 2.52
CA ARG A 77 1.63 5.92 3.31
C ARG A 77 0.86 7.03 4.02
N THR A 78 1.53 8.12 4.38
CA THR A 78 0.89 9.28 5.04
C THR A 78 0.83 10.52 4.15
N SER A 79 1.48 10.50 2.99
CA SER A 79 1.53 11.63 2.07
C SER A 79 0.46 11.56 0.97
N LEU A 80 0.05 10.35 0.59
CA LEU A 80 -1.06 10.15 -0.34
C LEU A 80 -2.40 10.50 0.32
N ASP A 81 -3.25 11.21 -0.40
CA ASP A 81 -4.63 11.45 0.03
C ASP A 81 -5.46 10.15 0.00
N THR A 82 -6.53 10.14 0.80
CA THR A 82 -7.37 8.95 0.97
C THR A 82 -8.04 8.50 -0.32
N GLU A 83 -8.40 9.41 -1.23
CA GLU A 83 -9.05 9.06 -2.49
C GLU A 83 -8.04 8.41 -3.45
N THR A 84 -6.80 8.90 -3.53
CA THR A 84 -5.71 8.24 -4.28
C THR A 84 -5.49 6.81 -3.80
N LEU A 85 -5.34 6.62 -2.48
CA LEU A 85 -5.14 5.29 -1.89
C LEU A 85 -6.32 4.35 -2.17
N LYS A 86 -7.55 4.87 -2.04
CA LYS A 86 -8.77 4.11 -2.32
C LYS A 86 -8.81 3.64 -3.77
N GLN A 87 -8.55 4.53 -4.72
CA GLN A 87 -8.57 4.17 -6.13
C GLN A 87 -7.49 3.14 -6.47
N PHE A 88 -6.30 3.28 -5.87
CA PHE A 88 -5.21 2.34 -6.09
C PHE A 88 -5.53 0.95 -5.52
N PHE A 89 -6.10 0.90 -4.31
CA PHE A 89 -6.57 -0.34 -3.71
C PHE A 89 -7.73 -0.97 -4.50
N VAL A 90 -8.67 -0.18 -5.01
CA VAL A 90 -9.77 -0.70 -5.85
C VAL A 90 -9.23 -1.29 -7.16
N LEU A 91 -8.24 -0.65 -7.78
CA LEU A 91 -7.57 -1.20 -8.97
C LEU A 91 -6.90 -2.54 -8.66
N PHE A 92 -6.24 -2.64 -7.50
CA PHE A 92 -5.67 -3.89 -7.02
C PHE A 92 -6.73 -4.97 -6.79
N LEU A 93 -7.85 -4.66 -6.14
CA LEU A 93 -8.96 -5.61 -5.97
C LEU A 93 -9.55 -6.07 -7.31
N HIS A 94 -9.57 -5.20 -8.33
CA HIS A 94 -9.99 -5.59 -9.66
C HIS A 94 -9.04 -6.62 -10.29
N ALA A 95 -7.73 -6.45 -10.11
CA ALA A 95 -6.73 -7.42 -10.55
C ALA A 95 -6.96 -8.78 -9.87
N VAL A 96 -7.04 -8.79 -8.53
CA VAL A 96 -7.26 -10.01 -7.74
C VAL A 96 -8.57 -10.74 -8.11
N LYS A 97 -9.66 -9.99 -8.37
CA LYS A 97 -10.95 -10.60 -8.73
C LYS A 97 -10.96 -11.19 -10.13
N ARG A 98 -10.27 -10.56 -11.08
CA ARG A 98 -10.30 -10.96 -12.49
C ARG A 98 -9.32 -12.08 -12.79
N ASP A 99 -8.20 -12.13 -12.08
CA ASP A 99 -7.25 -13.22 -12.14
C ASP A 99 -7.89 -14.57 -11.73
N ARG A 100 -8.78 -14.56 -10.74
CA ARG A 100 -9.67 -15.72 -10.45
C ARG A 100 -10.52 -16.22 -11.64
N MET A 101 -10.59 -15.46 -12.73
CA MET A 101 -11.37 -15.77 -13.93
C MET A 101 -10.55 -15.94 -15.23
N ARG A 102 -9.24 -15.64 -15.27
CA ARG A 102 -8.37 -15.78 -16.48
C ARG A 102 -6.91 -16.09 -16.11
N LYS A 103 -6.11 -16.56 -17.08
CA LYS A 103 -4.68 -16.89 -16.89
C LYS A 103 -3.79 -15.65 -16.95
N GLU A 104 -2.91 -15.52 -15.94
CA GLU A 104 -1.59 -14.87 -15.86
C GLU A 104 -1.27 -13.67 -16.79
N GLY A 105 -0.82 -12.56 -16.19
CA GLY A 105 -0.15 -11.46 -16.91
C GLY A 105 -1.04 -10.30 -17.35
N ASP A 106 -2.23 -10.12 -16.76
CA ASP A 106 -3.10 -8.97 -17.10
C ASP A 106 -2.54 -7.68 -16.44
N LEU A 107 -2.30 -6.65 -17.26
CA LEU A 107 -2.01 -5.29 -16.79
C LEU A 107 -3.31 -4.50 -16.61
N PHE A 108 -3.56 -4.10 -15.38
CA PHE A 108 -4.68 -3.22 -15.00
C PHE A 108 -4.18 -1.79 -14.90
N PHE A 109 -4.82 -0.88 -15.62
CA PHE A 109 -4.33 0.48 -15.74
C PHE A 109 -5.44 1.51 -15.56
N LYS A 110 -5.11 2.62 -14.90
CA LYS A 110 -5.99 3.78 -14.74
C LYS A 110 -5.18 5.07 -14.82
N GLN A 111 -5.59 5.98 -15.70
CA GLN A 111 -4.97 7.30 -15.86
C GLN A 111 -5.99 8.39 -15.60
N GLU A 112 -5.58 9.39 -14.83
CA GLU A 112 -6.34 10.59 -14.53
C GLU A 112 -5.42 11.82 -14.72
N ASN A 113 -6.00 13.02 -14.65
CA ASN A 113 -5.28 14.26 -14.99
C ASN A 113 -3.97 14.44 -14.22
N ALA A 114 -3.90 14.06 -12.94
CA ALA A 114 -2.75 14.29 -12.07
C ALA A 114 -2.06 13.01 -11.58
N ARG A 115 -2.46 11.84 -12.08
CA ARG A 115 -1.95 10.55 -11.61
C ARG A 115 -2.18 9.42 -12.59
N VAL A 116 -1.30 8.43 -12.51
CA VAL A 116 -1.40 7.20 -13.26
C VAL A 116 -1.13 6.00 -12.35
N MET A 117 -1.91 4.93 -12.53
CA MET A 117 -1.86 3.73 -11.70
C MET A 117 -1.82 2.49 -12.59
N ALA A 118 -0.99 1.53 -12.23
CA ALA A 118 -0.87 0.23 -12.85
C ALA A 118 -0.84 -0.87 -11.78
N VAL A 119 -1.50 -1.99 -12.04
CA VAL A 119 -1.39 -3.21 -11.23
C VAL A 119 -1.19 -4.40 -12.16
N LEU A 120 -0.21 -5.24 -11.85
CA LEU A 120 0.16 -6.43 -12.58
C LEU A 120 -0.16 -7.66 -11.73
N SER A 121 -0.76 -8.66 -12.37
CA SER A 121 -0.88 -10.00 -11.80
C SER A 121 0.23 -10.91 -12.35
N GLY A 122 0.60 -11.96 -11.62
CA GLY A 122 1.76 -12.82 -11.94
C GLY A 122 3.11 -12.10 -11.95
N ALA A 123 3.26 -11.00 -11.20
CA ALA A 123 4.47 -10.20 -11.19
C ALA A 123 5.52 -10.80 -10.24
N GLU A 124 6.25 -11.82 -10.70
CA GLU A 124 7.31 -12.48 -9.94
C GLU A 124 8.42 -11.49 -9.50
N PRO A 125 9.12 -11.73 -8.37
CA PRO A 125 10.14 -10.82 -7.84
C PRO A 125 11.21 -10.35 -8.85
N PRO A 126 11.69 -11.17 -9.80
CA PRO A 126 12.63 -10.70 -10.83
C PRO A 126 12.05 -9.66 -11.77
N LEU A 127 10.77 -9.78 -12.15
CA LEU A 127 10.09 -8.82 -13.03
C LEU A 127 9.86 -7.50 -12.30
N GLN A 128 9.39 -7.56 -11.05
CA GLN A 128 9.22 -6.37 -10.22
C GLN A 128 10.51 -5.58 -10.10
N LYS A 129 11.62 -6.27 -9.79
CA LYS A 129 12.93 -5.63 -9.67
C LYS A 129 13.36 -4.94 -10.96
N GLN A 130 13.08 -5.53 -12.13
CA GLN A 130 13.39 -4.89 -13.42
C GLN A 130 12.56 -3.63 -13.67
N ILE A 131 11.27 -3.66 -13.29
CA ILE A 131 10.40 -2.48 -13.40
C ILE A 131 10.87 -1.39 -12.44
N ASP A 132 11.14 -1.74 -11.18
CA ASP A 132 11.63 -0.81 -10.14
C ASP A 132 12.94 -0.14 -10.60
N GLU A 133 13.93 -0.92 -11.05
CA GLU A 133 15.20 -0.40 -11.57
C GLU A 133 15.01 0.51 -12.80
N ARG A 134 14.09 0.15 -13.71
CA ARG A 134 13.80 0.97 -14.89
C ARG A 134 13.12 2.29 -14.52
N LEU A 135 12.20 2.29 -13.56
CA LEU A 135 11.55 3.50 -13.06
C LEU A 135 12.53 4.39 -12.29
N GLU A 136 13.43 3.80 -11.50
CA GLU A 136 14.51 4.54 -10.81
C GLU A 136 15.47 5.22 -11.81
N GLN A 137 15.84 4.53 -12.89
CA GLN A 137 16.69 5.09 -13.96
C GLN A 137 16.05 6.27 -14.70
N GLN A 138 14.72 6.39 -14.68
CA GLN A 138 14.01 7.54 -15.25
C GLN A 138 14.11 8.80 -14.35
N GLY A 139 14.69 8.69 -13.16
CA GLY A 139 15.00 9.82 -12.30
C GLY A 139 13.77 10.42 -11.60
N TYR A 140 12.69 9.64 -11.43
CA TYR A 140 11.54 10.08 -10.66
C TYR A 140 11.95 10.37 -9.22
N LEU A 141 11.48 11.50 -8.70
CA LEU A 141 11.66 11.82 -7.29
C LEU A 141 10.88 10.80 -6.45
N ALA A 142 11.48 10.29 -5.37
CA ALA A 142 10.87 9.25 -4.53
C ALA A 142 9.47 9.62 -3.98
N HIS A 143 9.15 10.91 -3.85
CA HIS A 143 7.84 11.38 -3.40
C HIS A 143 6.78 11.48 -4.52
N ARG A 144 7.14 11.14 -5.76
CA ARG A 144 6.25 11.23 -6.92
C ARG A 144 5.79 9.87 -7.40
N TRP A 145 6.44 8.79 -6.99
CA TRP A 145 6.01 7.45 -7.36
C TRP A 145 5.92 6.54 -6.15
N VAL A 146 5.02 5.58 -6.23
CA VAL A 146 4.71 4.63 -5.17
C VAL A 146 4.55 3.26 -5.80
N HIS A 147 5.04 2.24 -5.14
CA HIS A 147 4.82 0.87 -5.55
C HIS A 147 4.42 -0.02 -4.37
N PHE A 148 3.86 -1.18 -4.65
CA PHE A 148 3.66 -2.25 -3.67
C PHE A 148 3.94 -3.60 -4.33
N SER A 149 4.30 -4.57 -3.47
CA SER A 149 4.39 -5.97 -3.84
C SER A 149 3.64 -6.80 -2.81
N LEU A 150 2.74 -7.67 -3.26
CA LEU A 150 1.92 -8.51 -2.39
C LEU A 150 1.67 -9.88 -3.01
N GLU A 151 1.64 -10.89 -2.17
CA GLU A 151 1.19 -12.23 -2.54
C GLU A 151 -0.24 -12.46 -2.02
N VAL A 152 -1.14 -12.88 -2.91
CA VAL A 152 -2.54 -13.18 -2.58
C VAL A 152 -2.91 -14.50 -3.23
N SER A 153 -3.24 -15.50 -2.41
CA SER A 153 -3.64 -16.84 -2.89
C SER A 153 -2.60 -17.47 -3.82
N ASP A 154 -1.32 -17.43 -3.41
CA ASP A 154 -0.15 -17.95 -4.13
C ASP A 154 0.17 -17.24 -5.46
N GLU A 155 -0.41 -16.06 -5.70
CA GLU A 155 -0.08 -15.22 -6.85
C GLU A 155 0.54 -13.88 -6.43
N ALA A 156 1.61 -13.50 -7.13
CA ALA A 156 2.33 -12.25 -6.91
C ALA A 156 1.70 -11.10 -7.68
N TYR A 157 1.43 -10.00 -6.96
CA TYR A 157 0.90 -8.76 -7.50
C TYR A 157 1.88 -7.63 -7.26
N ALA A 158 2.07 -6.81 -8.29
CA ALA A 158 2.84 -5.58 -8.22
C ALA A 158 1.96 -4.41 -8.61
N GLY A 159 2.01 -3.31 -7.85
CA GLY A 159 1.33 -2.08 -8.24
C GLY A 159 2.28 -0.93 -8.29
N TYR A 160 1.99 -0.01 -9.20
CA TYR A 160 2.78 1.18 -9.48
C TYR A 160 1.85 2.39 -9.61
N LEU A 161 2.24 3.50 -9.01
CA LEU A 161 1.52 4.76 -9.02
C LEU A 161 2.50 5.90 -9.25
N LEU A 162 2.18 6.80 -10.17
CA LEU A 162 2.93 8.04 -10.39
C LEU A 162 1.99 9.24 -10.26
N LEU A 163 2.45 10.24 -9.52
CA LEU A 163 1.84 11.54 -9.34
C LEU A 163 2.47 12.54 -10.32
N SER A 164 1.74 12.87 -11.38
CA SER A 164 2.17 13.81 -12.40
C SER A 164 0.96 14.38 -13.14
N GLU A 165 0.98 15.69 -13.41
CA GLU A 165 0.05 16.34 -14.34
C GLU A 165 0.55 16.33 -15.79
N GLU A 166 1.81 15.97 -16.00
CA GLU A 166 2.46 15.97 -17.30
C GLU A 166 2.15 14.67 -18.05
N LYS A 167 1.32 14.75 -19.10
CA LYS A 167 0.92 13.58 -19.90
C LYS A 167 2.10 12.80 -20.48
N ALA A 168 3.13 13.50 -20.96
CA ALA A 168 4.32 12.86 -21.51
C ALA A 168 5.11 12.07 -20.45
N GLU A 169 5.07 12.50 -19.18
CA GLU A 169 5.65 11.75 -18.06
C GLU A 169 4.79 10.53 -17.71
N GLN A 170 3.46 10.70 -17.67
CA GLN A 170 2.54 9.60 -17.46
C GLN A 170 2.70 8.52 -18.54
N GLU A 171 2.77 8.89 -19.82
CA GLU A 171 2.97 7.96 -20.95
C GLU A 171 4.29 7.18 -20.82
N ARG A 172 5.40 7.89 -20.56
CA ARG A 172 6.72 7.26 -20.33
C ARG A 172 6.69 6.25 -19.19
N PHE A 173 5.94 6.54 -18.13
CA PHE A 173 5.76 5.63 -17.00
C PHE A 173 4.95 4.39 -17.39
N VAL A 174 3.86 4.56 -18.16
CA VAL A 174 3.07 3.41 -18.64
C VAL A 174 3.93 2.49 -19.51
N ASP A 175 4.68 3.08 -20.44
CA ASP A 175 5.51 2.34 -21.39
C ASP A 175 6.63 1.59 -20.65
N ALA A 176 7.21 2.20 -19.61
CA ALA A 176 8.21 1.53 -18.77
C ALA A 176 7.70 0.24 -18.11
N VAL A 177 6.43 0.24 -17.69
CA VAL A 177 5.79 -0.93 -17.07
C VAL A 177 5.34 -1.93 -18.13
N ARG A 178 4.82 -1.47 -19.27
CA ARG A 178 4.30 -2.32 -20.35
C ARG A 178 5.38 -3.07 -21.12
N ASP A 179 6.51 -2.43 -21.39
CA ASP A 179 7.57 -2.99 -22.23
C ASP A 179 8.24 -4.25 -21.63
N LEU A 180 7.97 -4.56 -20.37
CA LEU A 180 8.54 -5.69 -19.63
C LEU A 180 7.57 -6.87 -19.47
N LEU A 181 6.36 -6.79 -20.04
CA LEU A 181 5.32 -7.82 -20.04
C LEU A 181 5.28 -8.57 -21.37
#